data_AF-A0A8H7FDB4-F1
#
_entry.id   AF-A0A8H7FDB4-F1
#
_cell.length_a   1.000
_cell.length_b   1.000
_cell.length_c   1.000
_cell.angle_alpha   90.00
_cell.angle_beta   90.00
_cell.angle_gamma   90.00
#
_symmetry.space_group_name_H-M   'P 1'
#
loop_
_entity.id
_entity.type
_entity.pdbx_description
1 polymer ?
#
loop_
_entity_poly.entity_id
_entity_poly.type
_entity_poly.pdbx_seq_one_letter_code
_entity_poly.pdbx_strand_id
1 'polypeptide(L)'
;MFANIESTTFQKLGNRFLYDPVIASVLLKGTMGLCKNETPTAPVYMFHSKSDEVIPYTSAQATANAWCANGAGIEFVTETGGTGHIGTAMVLAGNATAWLDLRLNGTPPTAGCSNVSFHEHGDPTKRAENTTAIEVFGIGDAKIIANMEWLHAAGQAVPSIVKWML
;
A
#
# COMPACT_ATOMS: atom_id res chain seq x y z
N MET A 1 -1.29 -30.78 11.99
CA MET A 1 -1.07 -29.34 11.74
C MET A 1 -0.44 -28.75 12.99
N PHE A 2 0.67 -28.00 12.88
CA PHE A 2 1.31 -27.36 14.04
C PHE A 2 0.46 -26.15 14.47
N ALA A 3 -0.41 -26.33 15.45
CA ALA A 3 -1.30 -25.27 15.92
C ALA A 3 -0.57 -24.22 16.79
N ASN A 4 0.56 -24.59 17.39
CA ASN A 4 1.37 -23.69 18.23
C ASN A 4 2.82 -24.19 18.28
N ILE A 5 3.75 -23.44 17.69
CA ILE A 5 5.17 -23.81 17.67
C ILE A 5 5.87 -23.57 19.01
N GLU A 6 5.29 -22.76 19.89
CA GLU A 6 5.75 -22.57 21.27
C GLU A 6 5.30 -23.69 22.20
N SER A 7 4.49 -24.64 21.71
CA SER A 7 4.11 -25.81 22.49
C SER A 7 5.29 -26.72 22.77
N THR A 8 5.38 -27.22 24.01
CA THR A 8 6.39 -28.20 24.39
C THR A 8 6.12 -29.61 23.86
N THR A 9 5.04 -29.80 23.09
CA THR A 9 4.72 -31.08 22.43
C THR A 9 5.76 -31.45 21.36
N PHE A 10 6.37 -30.46 20.69
CA PHE A 10 7.25 -30.69 19.54
C PHE A 10 8.69 -30.18 19.75
N GLN A 11 8.91 -29.32 20.75
CA GLN A 11 10.21 -28.72 21.08
C GLN A 11 10.29 -28.49 22.61
N LYS A 12 11.47 -28.25 23.20
CA LYS A 12 11.65 -28.17 24.67
C LYS A 12 11.71 -26.74 25.25
N LEU A 13 11.85 -25.75 24.38
CA LEU A 13 12.05 -24.33 24.69
C LEU A 13 10.75 -23.59 25.08
N GLY A 14 9.58 -24.14 24.76
CA GLY A 14 8.30 -23.50 25.10
C GLY A 14 8.14 -22.14 24.43
N ASN A 15 7.69 -21.13 25.18
CA ASN A 15 7.61 -19.73 24.75
C ASN A 15 8.96 -19.04 24.51
N ARG A 16 10.08 -19.71 24.82
CA ARG A 16 11.43 -19.23 24.51
C ARG A 16 11.89 -19.61 23.11
N PHE A 17 11.11 -20.43 22.39
CA PHE A 17 11.48 -20.94 21.06
C PHE A 17 11.89 -19.83 20.08
N LEU A 18 11.11 -18.75 19.97
CA LEU A 18 11.41 -17.64 19.06
C LEU A 18 12.61 -16.79 19.48
N TYR A 19 13.10 -16.96 20.71
CA TYR A 19 14.25 -16.24 21.27
C TYR A 19 15.51 -17.09 21.33
N ASP A 20 15.44 -18.36 20.91
CA ASP A 20 16.63 -19.20 20.76
C ASP A 20 17.60 -18.54 19.76
N PRO A 21 18.91 -18.47 20.07
CA PRO A 21 19.85 -17.74 19.23
C PRO A 21 19.90 -18.25 17.78
N VAL A 22 19.70 -19.55 17.54
CA VAL A 22 19.67 -20.09 16.18
C VAL A 22 18.39 -19.65 15.48
N ILE A 23 17.23 -19.82 16.12
CA ILE A 23 15.93 -19.44 15.53
C ILE A 23 15.84 -17.93 15.29
N ALA A 24 16.16 -17.12 16.30
CA ALA A 24 16.15 -15.67 16.21
C ALA A 24 17.10 -15.17 15.11
N SER A 25 18.29 -15.77 14.95
CA SER A 25 19.21 -15.39 13.87
C SER A 25 18.65 -15.63 12.48
N VAL A 26 17.79 -16.66 12.32
CA VAL A 26 17.12 -16.95 11.04
C VAL A 26 15.95 -15.99 10.83
N LEU A 27 15.13 -15.72 11.86
CA LEU A 27 14.03 -14.77 11.77
C LEU A 27 14.50 -13.35 11.44
N LEU A 28 15.64 -12.93 12.00
CA LEU A 28 16.25 -11.63 11.72
C LEU A 28 16.62 -11.46 10.24
N LYS A 29 16.99 -12.53 9.53
CA LYS A 29 17.25 -12.48 8.08
C LYS A 29 16.00 -12.17 7.26
N GLY A 30 14.81 -12.40 7.81
CA GLY A 30 13.54 -12.04 7.18
C GLY A 30 13.07 -10.62 7.52
N THR A 31 13.81 -9.88 8.35
CA THR A 31 13.41 -8.53 8.76
C THR A 31 13.91 -7.50 7.77
N MET A 32 12.98 -6.92 7.01
CA MET A 32 13.29 -5.88 6.03
C MET A 32 13.81 -4.60 6.71
N GLY A 33 14.68 -3.87 6.01
CA GLY A 33 15.23 -2.60 6.48
C GLY A 33 16.40 -2.72 7.46
N LEU A 34 16.78 -3.92 7.93
CA LEU A 34 17.96 -4.10 8.79
C LEU A 34 19.28 -4.02 8.02
N CYS A 35 19.35 -4.69 6.88
CA CYS A 35 20.58 -4.83 6.09
C CYS A 35 20.65 -3.75 5.00
N LYS A 36 21.59 -2.80 5.11
CA LYS A 36 21.74 -1.70 4.12
C LYS A 36 21.97 -2.20 2.70
N ASN A 37 22.73 -3.29 2.52
CA ASN A 37 23.00 -3.90 1.22
C ASN A 37 21.77 -4.60 0.58
N GLU A 38 20.70 -4.80 1.34
CA GLU A 38 19.41 -5.33 0.86
C GLU A 38 18.40 -4.19 0.60
N THR A 39 18.85 -2.93 0.66
CA THR A 39 18.02 -1.77 0.31
C THR A 39 17.70 -1.81 -1.19
N PRO A 40 16.43 -1.64 -1.59
CA PRO A 40 16.04 -1.68 -2.98
C PRO A 40 16.70 -0.55 -3.78
N THR A 41 17.25 -0.91 -4.95
CA THR A 41 17.80 0.06 -5.91
C THR A 41 16.75 0.57 -6.90
N ALA A 42 15.72 -0.24 -7.14
CA ALA A 42 14.53 0.17 -7.87
C ALA A 42 13.63 1.05 -6.97
N PRO A 43 12.84 1.96 -7.53
CA PRO A 43 11.83 2.68 -6.76
C PRO A 43 10.79 1.70 -6.21
N VAL A 44 10.18 2.01 -5.07
CA VAL A 44 9.18 1.16 -4.41
C VAL A 44 7.96 1.98 -4.02
N TYR A 45 6.78 1.47 -4.39
CA TYR A 45 5.51 1.92 -3.86
C TYR A 45 5.07 0.97 -2.74
N MET A 46 4.91 1.50 -1.54
CA MET A 46 4.43 0.77 -0.37
C MET A 46 3.11 1.37 0.06
N PHE A 47 2.17 0.55 0.48
CA PHE A 47 0.94 1.03 1.09
C PHE A 47 0.57 0.21 2.31
N HIS A 48 -0.02 0.85 3.32
CA HIS A 48 -0.48 0.18 4.53
C HIS A 48 -1.54 1.01 5.26
N SER A 49 -2.46 0.37 5.98
CA SER A 49 -3.45 1.07 6.79
C SER A 49 -3.01 1.25 8.23
N LYS A 50 -3.31 2.40 8.82
CA LYS A 50 -3.17 2.60 10.28
C LYS A 50 -4.11 1.73 11.10
N SER A 51 -5.21 1.27 10.51
CA SER A 51 -6.23 0.44 11.15
C SER A 51 -6.08 -1.05 10.81
N ASP A 52 -4.97 -1.47 10.20
CA ASP A 52 -4.71 -2.88 9.88
C ASP A 52 -4.65 -3.72 11.16
N GLU A 53 -5.59 -4.67 11.26
CA GLU A 53 -5.81 -5.56 12.39
C GLU A 53 -5.01 -6.87 12.31
N VAL A 54 -4.38 -7.15 11.15
CA VAL A 54 -3.64 -8.40 10.89
C VAL A 54 -2.13 -8.15 10.88
N ILE A 55 -1.68 -7.12 10.18
CA ILE A 55 -0.27 -6.79 10.00
C ILE A 55 0.02 -5.41 10.61
N PRO A 56 0.92 -5.30 11.61
CA PRO A 56 1.22 -4.03 12.24
C PRO A 56 1.75 -2.98 11.27
N TYR A 57 1.06 -1.84 11.18
CA TYR A 57 1.45 -0.69 10.37
C TYR A 57 2.89 -0.20 10.63
N THR A 58 3.29 -0.19 11.91
CA THR A 58 4.60 0.32 12.34
C THR A 58 5.76 -0.45 11.73
N SER A 59 5.61 -1.75 11.46
CA SER A 59 6.64 -2.57 10.82
C SER A 59 6.88 -2.17 9.37
N ALA A 60 5.80 -1.93 8.61
CA ALA A 60 5.89 -1.46 7.23
C ALA A 60 6.49 -0.05 7.18
N GLN A 61 6.05 0.85 8.07
CA GLN A 61 6.57 2.21 8.16
C GLN A 61 8.06 2.25 8.55
N ALA A 62 8.49 1.40 9.50
CA ALA A 62 9.89 1.30 9.89
C ALA A 62 10.77 0.83 8.73
N THR A 63 10.30 -0.16 7.96
CA THR A 63 10.98 -0.65 6.76
C THR A 63 11.15 0.47 5.73
N ALA A 64 10.06 1.20 5.42
CA ALA A 64 10.08 2.32 4.48
C ALA A 64 11.08 3.41 4.91
N ASN A 65 11.08 3.78 6.18
CA ASN A 65 12.00 4.77 6.74
C ASN A 65 13.46 4.31 6.67
N ALA A 66 13.74 3.04 6.99
CA ALA A 66 15.09 2.48 6.95
C ALA A 66 15.64 2.42 5.52
N TRP A 67 14.84 1.95 4.56
CA TRP A 67 15.24 1.95 3.15
C TRP A 67 15.44 3.37 2.61
N CYS A 68 14.56 4.30 2.98
CA CYS A 68 14.71 5.70 2.62
C CYS A 68 16.02 6.30 3.15
N ALA A 69 16.34 6.08 4.42
CA ALA A 69 17.59 6.53 5.04
C ALA A 69 18.85 5.93 4.37
N ASN A 70 18.70 4.76 3.74
CA ASN A 70 19.75 4.10 2.97
C ASN A 70 19.82 4.53 1.49
N GLY A 71 18.95 5.44 1.04
CA GLY A 71 18.97 6.03 -0.29
C GLY A 71 18.00 5.42 -1.30
N ALA A 72 17.07 4.56 -0.88
CA ALA A 72 16.01 4.08 -1.77
C ALA A 72 15.01 5.20 -2.12
N GLY A 73 14.40 5.10 -3.29
CA GLY A 73 13.23 5.91 -3.65
C GLY A 73 11.95 5.22 -3.18
N ILE A 74 11.34 5.71 -2.10
CA ILE A 74 10.16 5.09 -1.47
C ILE A 74 8.96 6.03 -1.55
N GLU A 75 7.86 5.57 -2.15
CA GLU A 75 6.56 6.21 -2.05
C GLU A 75 5.69 5.41 -1.07
N PHE A 76 5.56 5.89 0.17
CA PHE A 76 4.78 5.22 1.20
C PHE A 76 3.39 5.87 1.34
N VAL A 77 2.34 5.10 1.11
CA VAL A 77 0.95 5.55 1.17
C VAL A 77 0.26 4.97 2.39
N THR A 78 -0.21 5.87 3.25
CA THR A 78 -0.95 5.51 4.46
C THR A 78 -2.45 5.57 4.19
N GLU A 79 -3.15 4.45 4.37
CA GLU A 79 -4.61 4.44 4.41
C GLU A 79 -5.08 4.93 5.80
N THR A 80 -5.96 5.94 5.80
CA THR A 80 -6.41 6.64 7.01
C THR A 80 -7.94 6.70 7.14
N GLY A 81 -8.68 6.19 6.16
CA GLY A 81 -10.14 6.10 6.14
C GLY A 81 -10.69 4.99 7.03
N GLY A 82 -9.81 4.25 7.71
CA GLY A 82 -10.17 3.24 8.70
C GLY A 82 -10.41 1.86 8.09
N THR A 83 -9.87 1.60 6.90
CA THR A 83 -9.96 0.26 6.31
C THR A 83 -9.05 -0.71 7.07
N GLY A 84 -9.55 -1.91 7.33
CA GLY A 84 -8.74 -3.01 7.86
C GLY A 84 -7.83 -3.62 6.78
N HIS A 85 -7.19 -4.74 7.09
CA HIS A 85 -6.21 -5.41 6.22
C HIS A 85 -6.74 -5.65 4.79
N ILE A 86 -7.89 -6.33 4.68
CA ILE A 86 -8.50 -6.67 3.39
C ILE A 86 -9.04 -5.41 2.68
N GLY A 87 -9.64 -4.49 3.43
CA GLY A 87 -10.18 -3.25 2.88
C GLY A 87 -9.07 -2.42 2.22
N THR A 88 -7.92 -2.31 2.89
CA THR A 88 -6.73 -1.63 2.38
C THR A 88 -6.28 -2.21 1.05
N ALA A 89 -6.19 -3.54 0.95
CA ALA A 89 -5.80 -4.22 -0.28
C ALA A 89 -6.76 -3.89 -1.43
N MET A 90 -8.07 -3.86 -1.17
CA MET A 90 -9.06 -3.54 -2.20
C MET A 90 -8.96 -2.09 -2.68
N VAL A 91 -8.80 -1.12 -1.76
CA VAL A 91 -8.81 0.31 -2.12
C VAL A 91 -7.49 0.80 -2.71
N LEU A 92 -6.36 0.17 -2.37
CA LEU A 92 -5.03 0.60 -2.84
C LEU A 92 -4.39 -0.32 -3.88
N ALA A 93 -4.98 -1.47 -4.20
CA ALA A 93 -4.50 -2.31 -5.31
C ALA A 93 -4.46 -1.55 -6.64
N GLY A 94 -5.51 -0.79 -6.95
CA GLY A 94 -5.57 0.02 -8.17
C GLY A 94 -4.47 1.08 -8.24
N ASN A 95 -4.15 1.70 -7.11
CA ASN A 95 -3.05 2.67 -7.04
C ASN A 95 -1.70 1.98 -7.26
N ALA A 96 -1.46 0.82 -6.66
CA ALA A 96 -0.23 0.08 -6.84
C ALA A 96 -0.03 -0.36 -8.31
N THR A 97 -1.09 -0.84 -8.97
CA THR A 97 -1.02 -1.21 -10.39
C THR A 97 -0.79 0.01 -11.29
N ALA A 98 -1.49 1.12 -11.04
CA ALA A 98 -1.28 2.35 -11.79
C ALA A 98 0.13 2.92 -11.60
N TRP A 99 0.68 2.85 -10.38
CA TRP A 99 2.06 3.26 -10.10
C TRP A 99 3.04 2.43 -10.92
N LEU A 100 2.84 1.11 -10.96
CA LEU A 100 3.67 0.17 -11.71
C LEU A 100 3.59 0.44 -13.23
N ASP A 101 2.39 0.61 -13.78
CA ASP A 101 2.16 0.90 -15.19
C ASP A 101 2.94 2.15 -15.65
N LEU A 102 2.97 3.20 -14.83
CA LEU A 102 3.76 4.40 -15.11
C LEU A 102 5.26 4.10 -15.24
N ARG A 103 5.82 3.21 -14.39
CA ARG A 103 7.25 2.84 -14.46
C ARG A 103 7.52 2.02 -15.71
N LEU A 104 6.64 1.08 -16.03
CA LEU A 104 6.75 0.22 -17.21
C LEU A 104 6.62 1.03 -18.51
N ASN A 105 5.84 2.12 -18.49
CA ASN A 105 5.71 3.07 -19.60
C ASN A 105 6.80 4.15 -19.63
N GLY A 106 7.84 4.06 -18.79
CA GLY A 106 9.00 4.95 -18.84
C GLY A 106 8.80 6.34 -18.22
N THR A 107 7.67 6.58 -17.55
CA THR A 107 7.55 7.76 -16.66
C THR A 107 8.58 7.58 -15.54
N PRO A 108 9.30 8.61 -15.05
CA PRO A 108 10.22 8.50 -13.91
C PRO A 108 9.48 8.58 -12.55
N PRO A 109 10.01 7.98 -11.47
CA PRO A 109 9.32 7.97 -10.17
C PRO A 109 9.52 9.33 -9.49
N THR A 110 8.81 9.57 -8.38
CA THR A 110 9.09 10.75 -7.56
C THR A 110 10.53 10.67 -7.05
N ALA A 111 11.24 11.81 -7.06
CA ALA A 111 12.59 11.87 -6.53
C ALA A 111 12.58 11.71 -5.00
N GLY A 112 13.50 10.88 -4.49
CA GLY A 112 13.63 10.64 -3.05
C GLY A 112 12.47 9.84 -2.45
N CYS A 113 12.12 10.16 -1.21
CA CYS A 113 11.06 9.47 -0.49
C CYS A 113 9.89 10.39 -0.16
N SER A 114 8.70 9.81 -0.11
CA SER A 114 7.49 10.49 0.33
C SER A 114 6.68 9.60 1.28
N ASN A 115 5.94 10.24 2.19
CA ASN A 115 4.94 9.60 3.02
C ASN A 115 3.67 10.45 2.97
N VAL A 116 2.61 9.89 2.41
CA VAL A 116 1.37 10.62 2.13
C VAL A 116 0.16 9.81 2.55
N SER A 117 -0.94 10.48 2.91
CA SER A 117 -2.21 9.79 3.11
C SER A 117 -2.85 9.44 1.76
N PHE A 118 -3.66 8.37 1.73
CA PHE A 118 -4.27 7.94 0.48
C PHE A 118 -5.23 8.97 -0.13
N HIS A 119 -5.91 9.76 0.72
CA HIS A 119 -6.84 10.81 0.30
C HIS A 119 -6.14 12.07 -0.25
N GLU A 120 -4.97 12.42 0.29
CA GLU A 120 -4.26 13.65 -0.10
C GLU A 120 -3.46 13.42 -1.38
N HIS A 121 -2.63 12.38 -1.42
CA HIS A 121 -1.71 12.14 -2.53
C HIS A 121 -1.40 10.65 -2.74
N GLY A 122 -2.25 9.70 -2.34
CA GLY A 122 -1.96 8.28 -2.52
C GLY A 122 -2.01 7.79 -3.97
N ASP A 123 -2.69 8.52 -4.84
CA ASP A 123 -2.93 8.15 -6.24
C ASP A 123 -1.78 8.61 -7.15
N PRO A 124 -1.02 7.67 -7.73
CA PRO A 124 0.13 7.98 -8.59
C PRO A 124 -0.27 8.63 -9.93
N THR A 125 -1.51 8.45 -10.40
CA THR A 125 -1.99 9.04 -11.66
C THR A 125 -2.15 10.55 -11.53
N LYS A 126 -2.48 11.04 -10.33
CA LYS A 126 -2.49 12.48 -10.01
C LYS A 126 -1.09 13.12 -9.97
N ARG A 127 -0.02 12.32 -10.04
CA ARG A 127 1.39 12.79 -10.03
C ARG A 127 2.09 12.65 -11.37
N ALA A 128 1.60 11.78 -12.24
CA ALA A 128 2.19 11.51 -13.55
C ALA A 128 2.11 12.70 -14.50
N GLU A 129 1.26 13.66 -14.17
CA GLU A 129 0.90 14.67 -15.13
C GLU A 129 1.29 16.04 -14.60
N ASN A 130 2.06 16.75 -15.43
CA ASN A 130 2.06 18.21 -15.48
C ASN A 130 0.68 18.73 -15.97
N THR A 131 -0.38 17.99 -15.65
CA THR A 131 -1.75 18.26 -16.02
C THR A 131 -2.53 18.45 -14.73
N THR A 132 -3.44 19.38 -14.83
CA THR A 132 -4.29 19.82 -13.75
C THR A 132 -5.27 18.71 -13.35
N ALA A 133 -5.82 18.78 -12.14
CA ALA A 133 -6.96 17.92 -11.74
C ALA A 133 -8.12 17.98 -12.77
N ILE A 134 -8.19 19.07 -13.52
CA ILE A 134 -9.10 19.35 -14.63
C ILE A 134 -8.82 18.47 -15.86
N GLU A 135 -7.59 18.08 -16.13
CA GLU A 135 -7.23 17.22 -17.27
C GLU A 135 -7.37 15.73 -16.91
N VAL A 136 -7.08 15.36 -15.66
CA VAL A 136 -7.25 13.98 -15.15
C VAL A 136 -8.71 13.64 -14.89
N PHE A 137 -9.46 14.53 -14.21
CA PHE A 137 -10.88 14.32 -13.88
C PHE A 137 -11.84 14.95 -14.90
N GLY A 138 -11.35 15.80 -15.79
CA GLY A 138 -12.19 16.65 -16.64
C GLY A 138 -12.71 17.89 -15.88
N ILE A 139 -12.94 19.00 -16.59
CA ILE A 139 -14.03 19.92 -16.24
C ILE A 139 -15.23 19.46 -17.05
N GLY A 140 -16.25 18.93 -16.40
CA GLY A 140 -17.54 18.70 -17.04
C GLY A 140 -18.20 17.39 -16.66
N ASP A 141 -19.53 17.48 -16.63
CA ASP A 141 -20.45 16.48 -16.11
C ASP A 141 -20.35 15.12 -16.81
N ALA A 142 -19.82 15.04 -18.03
CA ALA A 142 -19.82 13.81 -18.84
C ALA A 142 -19.02 12.63 -18.24
N LYS A 143 -17.87 12.88 -17.61
CA LYS A 143 -17.09 11.79 -16.97
C LYS A 143 -17.60 11.45 -15.57
N ILE A 144 -18.19 12.41 -14.86
CA ILE A 144 -18.94 12.14 -13.63
C ILE A 144 -20.16 11.26 -13.95
N ILE A 145 -20.89 11.60 -15.00
CA ILE A 145 -22.01 10.81 -15.51
C ILE A 145 -21.50 9.41 -15.85
N ALA A 146 -20.47 9.25 -16.70
CA ALA A 146 -19.90 7.94 -17.05
C ALA A 146 -19.51 7.08 -15.83
N ASN A 147 -18.94 7.69 -14.80
CA ASN A 147 -18.65 7.00 -13.54
C ASN A 147 -19.93 6.58 -12.78
N MET A 148 -20.94 7.44 -12.74
CA MET A 148 -22.24 7.11 -12.16
C MET A 148 -22.99 6.04 -12.98
N GLU A 149 -22.86 6.02 -14.31
CA GLU A 149 -23.46 4.98 -15.15
C GLU A 149 -22.86 3.61 -14.86
N TRP A 150 -21.54 3.57 -14.69
CA TRP A 150 -20.84 2.35 -14.32
C TRP A 150 -21.28 1.84 -12.92
N LEU A 151 -21.39 2.74 -11.94
CA LEU A 151 -21.86 2.39 -10.59
C LEU A 151 -23.30 1.83 -10.61
N HIS A 152 -24.19 2.43 -11.40
CA HIS A 152 -25.56 1.94 -11.54
C HIS A 152 -25.63 0.59 -12.25
N ALA A 153 -24.87 0.39 -13.33
CA ALA A 153 -24.78 -0.89 -14.04
C ALA A 153 -24.20 -2.01 -13.15
N ALA A 154 -23.33 -1.66 -12.20
CA ALA A 154 -22.78 -2.55 -11.19
C ALA A 154 -23.71 -2.78 -9.98
N GLY A 155 -24.93 -2.20 -9.98
CA GLY A 155 -25.92 -2.33 -8.90
C GLY A 155 -25.57 -1.56 -7.63
N GLN A 156 -24.61 -0.64 -7.71
CA GLN A 156 -24.21 0.19 -6.57
C GLN A 156 -25.12 1.41 -6.43
N ALA A 157 -25.28 1.90 -5.21
CA ALA A 157 -26.14 3.03 -4.92
C ALA A 157 -25.58 4.31 -5.55
N VAL A 158 -26.35 4.92 -6.44
CA VAL A 158 -26.06 6.25 -7.01
C VAL A 158 -27.02 7.30 -6.43
N PRO A 159 -26.60 8.57 -6.30
CA PRO A 159 -27.46 9.65 -5.82
C PRO A 159 -28.76 9.76 -6.64
N SER A 160 -29.89 9.99 -5.97
CA SER A 160 -31.22 10.04 -6.60
C SER A 160 -31.34 11.06 -7.74
N ILE A 161 -30.55 12.12 -7.70
CA ILE A 161 -30.51 13.17 -8.72
C ILE A 161 -29.97 12.68 -10.08
N VAL A 162 -29.16 11.61 -10.11
CA VAL A 162 -28.57 11.05 -11.34
C VAL A 162 -29.38 9.87 -11.89
N LYS A 163 -30.27 9.29 -11.08
CA LYS A 163 -31.09 8.11 -11.46
C LYS A 163 -32.02 8.36 -12.66
N TRP A 164 -32.34 9.61 -12.97
CA TRP A 164 -33.19 9.97 -14.11
C TRP A 164 -32.43 10.11 -15.44
N MET A 165 -31.09 10.11 -15.39
CA MET A 165 -30.22 10.24 -16.57
C MET A 165 -29.72 8.88 -17.08
N LEU A 166 -30.09 7.79 -16.39
CA LEU A 166 -29.70 6.41 -16.63
C LEU A 166 -30.90 5.52 -16.91
#